data_AF-A0A812T8W7-F1
#
_entry.id   AF-A0A812T8W7-F1
#
_cell.length_a   1.000
_cell.length_b   1.000
_cell.length_c   1.000
_cell.angle_alpha   90.00
_cell.angle_beta   90.00
_cell.angle_gamma   90.00
#
_symmetry.space_group_name_H-M   'P 1'
#
loop_
_entity.id
_entity.type
_entity.pdbx_description
1 polymer ?
#
loop_
_entity_poly.entity_id
_entity_poly.type
_entity_poly.pdbx_seq_one_letter_code
_entity_poly.pdbx_strand_id
1 'polypeptide(L)'
;EDLEEFGVFSGDDTTTKTHSLADYAITLSVALVVAVISQIICPEGYACILSSAVAVALAAIPGTQERFASGEALGWPLLYIYFASAGFTVGAVEFLTLIKFSPLIDFGIALYGLHLCVLLAAGRFMGLSRPELLVASSANIGGPATASSLASAKGWDQLKRPAL
;
A
#
# COMPACT_ATOMS: atom_id res chain seq x y z
N GLU A 1 -31.19 5.16 2.46
CA GLU A 1 -30.62 4.93 3.80
C GLU A 1 -29.43 3.97 3.82
N ASP A 2 -28.86 3.56 2.66
CA ASP A 2 -27.65 2.71 2.64
C ASP A 2 -26.52 3.34 1.81
N LEU A 3 -26.27 4.63 2.00
CA LEU A 3 -25.09 5.33 1.43
C LEU A 3 -24.22 6.01 2.49
N GLU A 4 -24.49 5.77 3.78
CA GLU A 4 -23.72 6.34 4.91
C GLU A 4 -22.68 5.36 5.49
N GLU A 5 -22.51 4.16 4.93
CA GLU A 5 -21.54 3.15 5.42
C GLU A 5 -20.15 3.21 4.74
N PHE A 6 -19.90 4.18 3.87
CA PHE A 6 -18.52 4.58 3.52
C PHE A 6 -17.95 5.49 4.61
N GLY A 7 -17.94 4.98 5.85
CA GLY A 7 -17.29 5.57 7.02
C GLY A 7 -15.76 5.51 6.95
N VAL A 8 -15.18 6.00 5.85
CA VAL A 8 -13.72 6.20 5.67
C VAL A 8 -13.35 7.69 5.79
N PHE A 9 -14.29 8.54 6.19
CA PHE A 9 -13.98 9.93 6.56
C PHE A 9 -14.49 10.26 7.96
N SER A 10 -14.14 9.43 8.93
CA SER A 10 -13.98 9.93 10.29
C SER A 10 -12.61 10.60 10.35
N GLY A 11 -12.60 11.88 10.01
CA GLY A 11 -11.60 12.79 10.57
C GLY A 11 -11.82 12.79 12.07
N ASP A 12 -11.18 11.87 12.77
CA ASP A 12 -10.99 11.96 14.21
C ASP A 12 -9.70 12.72 14.47
N ASP A 13 -9.85 13.72 15.35
CA ASP A 13 -8.93 14.77 15.71
C ASP A 13 -7.61 14.20 16.29
N THR A 14 -6.60 14.02 15.45
CA THR A 14 -5.21 13.93 15.91
C THR A 14 -4.40 15.07 15.35
N THR A 15 -4.66 16.25 15.92
CA THR A 15 -3.82 17.46 15.77
C THR A 15 -3.66 17.93 14.32
N THR A 16 -4.41 18.97 13.95
CA THR A 16 -3.98 19.87 12.87
C THR A 16 -2.67 20.53 13.29
N LYS A 17 -1.54 19.81 13.22
CA LYS A 17 -0.31 20.45 12.77
C LYS A 17 -0.70 21.01 11.41
N THR A 18 -0.93 22.32 11.36
CA THR A 18 -1.19 23.04 10.11
C THR A 18 0.09 22.92 9.29
N HIS A 19 0.20 21.83 8.56
CA HIS A 19 1.31 21.59 7.67
C HIS A 19 1.27 22.69 6.62
N SER A 20 2.32 23.49 6.59
CA SER A 20 2.43 24.59 5.64
C SER A 20 2.44 24.02 4.23
N LEU A 21 1.96 24.77 3.24
CA LEU A 21 2.12 24.40 1.82
C LEU A 21 3.59 24.09 1.48
N ALA A 22 4.52 24.73 2.19
CA ALA A 22 5.95 24.44 2.10
C ALA A 22 6.29 22.99 2.51
N ASP A 23 5.67 22.43 3.55
CA ASP A 23 5.98 21.09 4.05
C ASP A 23 5.53 20.00 3.08
N TYR A 24 4.39 20.23 2.42
CA TYR A 24 3.90 19.38 1.34
C TYR A 24 4.81 19.41 0.12
N ALA A 25 5.24 20.61 -0.30
CA ALA A 25 6.16 20.78 -1.42
C ALA A 25 7.53 20.15 -1.14
N ILE A 26 8.06 20.30 0.08
CA ILE A 26 9.33 19.69 0.49
C ILE A 26 9.22 18.16 0.49
N THR A 27 8.17 17.60 1.07
CA THR A 27 7.99 16.14 1.13
C THR A 27 7.84 15.55 -0.27
N LEU A 28 7.04 16.17 -1.14
CA LEU A 28 6.85 15.74 -2.51
C LEU A 28 8.14 15.85 -3.35
N SER A 29 8.86 16.96 -3.23
CA SER A 29 10.11 17.16 -3.97
C SER A 29 11.18 16.16 -3.57
N VAL A 30 11.34 15.87 -2.28
CA VAL A 30 12.26 14.84 -1.79
C VAL A 30 11.87 13.45 -2.35
N ALA A 31 10.57 13.10 -2.31
CA ALA A 31 10.10 11.83 -2.84
C ALA A 31 10.38 11.68 -4.35
N LEU A 32 10.15 12.74 -5.14
CA LEU A 32 10.43 12.75 -6.58
C LEU A 32 11.93 12.66 -6.87
N VAL A 33 12.77 13.37 -6.11
CA VAL A 33 14.23 13.31 -6.26
C VAL A 33 14.72 11.89 -6.00
N VAL A 34 14.24 11.23 -4.94
CA VAL A 34 14.58 9.83 -4.65
C VAL A 34 14.14 8.91 -5.79
N ALA A 35 12.94 9.09 -6.33
CA ALA A 35 12.42 8.28 -7.44
C ALA A 35 13.26 8.47 -8.72
N VAL A 36 13.55 9.72 -9.09
CA VAL A 36 14.32 10.03 -10.31
C VAL A 36 15.77 9.55 -10.19
N ILE A 37 16.43 9.79 -9.05
CA ILE A 37 17.78 9.28 -8.81
C ILE A 37 17.80 7.75 -8.88
N SER A 38 16.77 7.08 -8.32
CA SER A 38 16.67 5.62 -8.37
C SER A 38 16.52 5.10 -9.80
N GLN A 39 15.79 5.82 -10.66
CA GLN A 39 15.65 5.47 -12.09
C GLN A 39 16.93 5.75 -12.90
N ILE A 40 17.74 6.73 -12.51
CA ILE A 40 19.01 7.03 -13.18
C ILE A 40 20.08 5.97 -12.82
N ILE A 41 20.08 5.51 -11.56
CA ILE A 41 21.09 4.57 -11.06
C ILE A 41 20.79 3.12 -11.48
N CYS A 42 19.51 2.72 -11.54
CA CYS A 42 19.11 1.34 -11.82
C CYS A 42 18.51 1.16 -13.24
N PRO A 43 18.85 0.06 -13.95
CA PRO A 43 18.15 -0.34 -15.17
C PRO A 43 16.64 -0.57 -14.95
N GLU A 44 15.88 -0.44 -16.05
CA GLU A 44 14.44 -0.75 -16.16
C GLU A 44 14.04 -1.95 -15.29
N GLY A 45 13.14 -1.73 -14.32
CA GLY A 45 12.56 -2.77 -13.46
C GLY A 45 12.99 -2.77 -11.99
N TYR A 46 14.17 -2.25 -11.65
CA TYR A 46 14.66 -2.25 -10.24
C TYR A 46 14.43 -0.92 -9.49
N ALA A 47 14.08 0.14 -10.22
CA ALA A 47 13.94 1.49 -9.67
C ALA A 47 12.93 1.55 -8.50
N CYS A 48 11.81 0.83 -8.58
CA CYS A 48 10.81 0.80 -7.50
C CYS A 48 11.33 0.14 -6.22
N ILE A 49 12.15 -0.90 -6.34
CA ILE A 49 12.75 -1.59 -5.18
C ILE A 49 13.75 -0.64 -4.50
N LEU A 50 14.58 0.04 -5.30
CA LEU A 50 15.57 0.98 -4.78
C LEU A 50 14.91 2.20 -4.14
N SER A 51 13.89 2.79 -4.77
CA SER A 51 13.20 3.96 -4.21
C SER A 51 12.49 3.63 -2.89
N SER A 52 11.85 2.45 -2.80
CA SER A 52 11.24 1.99 -1.54
C SER A 52 12.30 1.68 -0.48
N ALA A 53 13.41 1.03 -0.83
CA ALA A 53 14.49 0.76 0.10
C ALA A 53 15.11 2.04 0.67
N VAL A 54 15.32 3.06 -0.18
CA VAL A 54 15.81 4.37 0.25
C VAL A 54 14.79 5.08 1.13
N ALA A 55 13.50 5.01 0.79
CA ALA A 55 12.43 5.59 1.61
C ALA A 55 12.38 4.96 3.01
N VAL A 56 12.44 3.62 3.10
CA VAL A 56 12.47 2.90 4.38
C VAL A 56 13.74 3.22 5.16
N ALA A 57 14.89 3.27 4.51
CA ALA A 57 16.15 3.65 5.16
C ALA A 57 16.09 5.08 5.73
N LEU A 58 15.47 6.02 5.02
CA LEU A 58 15.27 7.39 5.48
C LEU A 58 14.27 7.45 6.64
N ALA A 59 13.20 6.65 6.59
CA ALA A 59 12.18 6.56 7.63
C ALA A 59 12.66 5.86 8.91
N ALA A 60 13.71 5.04 8.82
CA ALA A 60 14.34 4.38 9.98
C ALA A 60 15.20 5.33 10.82
N ILE A 61 15.58 6.50 10.29
CA ILE A 61 16.36 7.50 11.03
C ILE A 61 15.45 8.20 12.07
N PRO A 62 15.82 8.24 13.36
CA PRO A 62 14.99 8.89 14.38
C PRO A 62 14.81 10.39 14.05
N GLY A 63 13.56 10.86 14.08
CA GLY A 63 13.21 12.27 13.83
C GLY A 63 12.84 12.60 12.38
N THR A 64 13.10 11.73 11.39
CA THR A 64 12.62 11.95 10.01
C THR A 64 11.12 11.75 9.87
N GLN A 65 10.55 10.84 10.69
CA GLN A 65 9.11 10.55 10.72
C GLN A 65 8.27 11.79 11.03
N GLU A 66 8.71 12.63 11.99
CA GLU A 66 8.01 13.87 12.31
C GLU A 66 8.19 14.95 11.24
N ARG A 67 9.35 14.96 10.58
CA ARG A 67 9.69 15.92 9.53
C ARG A 67 8.93 15.69 8.23
N PHE A 68 8.55 14.44 7.95
CA PHE A 68 7.78 14.04 6.77
C PHE A 68 6.36 13.56 7.10
N ALA A 69 5.81 13.97 8.25
CA ALA A 69 4.44 13.64 8.65
C ALA A 69 3.40 14.10 7.61
N SER A 70 3.67 15.18 6.87
CA SER A 70 2.86 15.66 5.75
C SER A 70 2.73 14.65 4.60
N GLY A 71 3.65 13.68 4.51
CA GLY A 71 3.65 12.64 3.48
C GLY A 71 2.44 11.71 3.58
N GLU A 72 1.96 11.42 4.79
CA GLU A 72 0.76 10.60 5.01
C GLU A 72 -0.48 11.29 4.40
N ALA A 73 -0.65 12.59 4.67
CA ALA A 73 -1.77 13.37 4.15
C ALA A 73 -1.74 13.51 2.61
N LEU A 74 -0.54 13.57 1.99
CA LEU A 74 -0.41 13.52 0.53
C LEU A 74 -0.59 12.11 -0.03
N GLY A 75 -0.24 11.07 0.72
CA GLY A 75 -0.32 9.69 0.28
C GLY A 75 -1.74 9.27 -0.11
N TRP A 76 -2.74 9.66 0.68
CA TRP A 76 -4.15 9.31 0.45
C TRP A 76 -4.68 9.68 -0.94
N PRO A 77 -4.68 10.96 -1.37
CA PRO A 77 -5.19 11.33 -2.69
C PRO A 77 -4.33 10.75 -3.83
N LEU A 78 -3.01 10.67 -3.66
CA LEU A 78 -2.11 10.08 -4.66
C LEU A 78 -2.39 8.59 -4.86
N LEU A 79 -2.65 7.86 -3.77
CA LEU A 79 -2.97 6.44 -3.82
C LEU A 79 -4.31 6.18 -4.52
N TYR A 80 -5.31 7.05 -4.32
CA TYR A 80 -6.58 6.94 -5.04
C TYR A 80 -6.43 7.19 -6.54
N ILE A 81 -5.65 8.20 -6.94
CA ILE A 81 -5.35 8.46 -8.35
C ILE A 81 -4.60 7.27 -8.96
N TYR A 82 -3.64 6.70 -8.23
CA TYR A 82 -2.93 5.49 -8.64
C TYR A 82 -3.90 4.33 -8.90
N PHE A 83 -4.73 3.96 -7.93
CA PHE A 83 -5.68 2.84 -8.12
C PHE A 83 -6.73 3.11 -9.19
N ALA A 84 -7.19 4.36 -9.34
CA ALA A 84 -8.09 4.75 -10.42
C ALA A 84 -7.42 4.55 -11.79
N SER A 85 -6.16 4.97 -11.94
CA SER A 85 -5.40 4.78 -13.19
C SER A 85 -5.11 3.31 -13.47
N ALA A 86 -4.68 2.54 -12.47
CA ALA A 86 -4.39 1.11 -12.60
C ALA A 86 -5.66 0.34 -13.01
N GLY A 87 -6.80 0.63 -12.39
CA GLY A 87 -8.09 0.02 -12.75
C GLY A 87 -8.51 0.33 -14.19
N PHE A 88 -8.24 1.55 -14.68
CA PHE A 88 -8.53 1.91 -16.06
C PHE A 88 -7.66 1.14 -17.07
N THR A 89 -6.39 0.90 -16.77
CA THR A 89 -5.47 0.18 -17.68
C THR A 89 -5.89 -1.27 -17.96
N VAL A 90 -6.60 -1.90 -17.03
CA VAL A 90 -7.04 -3.30 -17.17
C VAL A 90 -8.15 -3.45 -18.20
N GLY A 91 -8.81 -2.36 -18.62
CA GLY A 91 -9.78 -2.35 -19.71
C GLY A 91 -11.04 -3.19 -19.45
N ALA A 92 -12.21 -2.62 -19.71
CA ALA A 92 -13.46 -3.37 -19.53
C ALA A 92 -13.53 -4.62 -20.43
N VAL A 93 -12.87 -4.59 -21.59
CA VAL A 93 -12.94 -5.66 -22.60
C VAL A 93 -12.06 -6.86 -22.22
N GLU A 94 -10.84 -6.62 -21.73
CA GLU A 94 -9.94 -7.67 -21.24
C GLU A 94 -10.53 -8.32 -19.99
N PHE A 95 -11.10 -7.52 -19.07
CA PHE A 95 -11.80 -8.05 -17.90
C PHE A 95 -13.00 -8.95 -18.27
N LEU A 96 -13.84 -8.51 -19.22
CA LEU A 96 -14.95 -9.33 -19.72
C LEU A 96 -14.46 -10.61 -20.41
N THR A 97 -13.29 -10.58 -21.03
CA THR A 97 -12.68 -11.75 -21.67
C THR A 97 -12.16 -12.73 -20.61
N LEU A 98 -11.50 -12.23 -19.56
CA LEU A 98 -11.06 -13.01 -18.40
C LEU A 98 -12.22 -13.76 -17.72
N ILE A 99 -13.35 -13.09 -17.49
CA ILE A 99 -14.53 -13.73 -16.86
C ILE A 99 -15.11 -14.86 -17.73
N LYS A 100 -15.05 -14.72 -19.06
CA LYS A 100 -15.53 -15.76 -19.99
C LYS A 100 -14.67 -17.02 -19.94
N PHE A 101 -13.40 -16.91 -19.53
CA PHE A 101 -12.53 -18.06 -19.29
C PHE A 101 -12.72 -18.59 -17.86
N SER A 102 -13.83 -19.31 -17.64
CA SER A 102 -14.18 -19.98 -16.37
C SER A 102 -13.00 -20.72 -15.68
N PRO A 103 -12.19 -21.56 -16.36
CA PRO A 103 -11.15 -22.33 -15.68
C PRO A 103 -10.01 -21.46 -15.13
N LEU A 104 -9.81 -20.25 -15.65
CA LEU A 104 -8.73 -19.37 -15.20
C LEU A 104 -9.07 -18.72 -13.85
N ILE A 105 -10.35 -18.40 -13.63
CA ILE A 105 -10.84 -17.86 -12.36
C ILE A 105 -10.76 -18.93 -11.27
N ASP A 106 -11.19 -20.16 -11.56
CA ASP A 106 -11.11 -21.28 -10.63
C ASP A 106 -9.67 -21.58 -10.23
N PHE A 107 -8.75 -21.55 -11.20
CA PHE A 107 -7.32 -21.70 -10.94
C PHE A 107 -6.77 -20.57 -10.06
N GLY A 108 -7.16 -19.32 -10.33
CA GLY A 108 -6.79 -18.17 -9.50
C GLY A 108 -7.26 -18.30 -8.06
N ILE A 109 -8.53 -18.65 -7.84
CA ILE A 109 -9.08 -18.88 -6.50
C ILE A 109 -8.35 -20.01 -5.79
N ALA A 110 -8.08 -21.12 -6.48
CA ALA A 110 -7.33 -22.23 -5.91
C ALA A 110 -5.89 -21.83 -5.52
N LEU A 111 -5.21 -21.05 -6.36
CA LEU A 111 -3.86 -20.55 -6.10
C LEU A 111 -3.82 -19.58 -4.90
N TYR A 112 -4.76 -18.62 -4.85
CA TYR A 112 -4.88 -17.70 -3.72
C TYR A 112 -5.27 -18.40 -2.42
N GLY A 113 -6.19 -19.37 -2.50
CA GLY A 113 -6.58 -20.22 -1.38
C GLY A 113 -5.41 -21.03 -0.85
N LEU A 114 -4.64 -21.68 -1.74
CA LEU A 114 -3.44 -22.42 -1.35
C LEU A 114 -2.38 -21.49 -0.73
N HIS A 115 -2.14 -20.32 -1.33
CA HIS A 115 -1.22 -19.32 -0.79
C HIS A 115 -1.59 -18.95 0.64
N LEU A 116 -2.85 -18.58 0.89
CA LEU A 116 -3.35 -18.24 2.23
C LEU A 116 -3.27 -19.43 3.20
N CYS A 117 -3.66 -20.63 2.77
CA CYS A 117 -3.58 -21.83 3.61
C CYS A 117 -2.13 -22.13 4.04
N VAL A 118 -1.18 -22.08 3.10
CA VAL A 118 0.23 -22.30 3.40
C VAL A 118 0.77 -21.22 4.33
N LEU A 119 0.44 -19.94 4.07
CA LEU A 119 0.90 -18.82 4.90
C LEU A 119 0.35 -18.93 6.33
N LEU A 120 -0.95 -19.21 6.49
CA LEU A 120 -1.60 -19.38 7.79
C LEU A 120 -1.07 -20.59 8.53
N ALA A 121 -0.84 -21.71 7.84
CA ALA A 121 -0.25 -22.91 8.43
C ALA A 121 1.18 -22.62 8.92
N ALA A 122 2.03 -22.04 8.07
CA ALA A 122 3.41 -21.70 8.41
C ALA A 122 3.49 -20.66 9.54
N GLY A 123 2.72 -19.58 9.47
CA GLY A 123 2.75 -18.55 10.50
C GLY A 123 2.15 -19.01 11.84
N ARG A 124 1.24 -20.00 11.82
CA ARG A 124 0.78 -20.66 13.05
C ARG A 124 1.89 -21.43 13.76
N PHE A 125 2.84 -22.01 13.01
CA PHE A 125 4.04 -22.63 13.57
C PHE A 125 5.05 -21.61 14.09
N MET A 126 5.11 -20.42 13.49
CA MET A 126 6.00 -19.33 13.89
C MET A 126 5.42 -18.41 14.99
N GLY A 127 4.19 -18.67 15.45
CA GLY A 127 3.55 -17.88 16.51
C GLY A 127 3.05 -16.48 16.07
N LEU A 128 2.95 -16.24 14.76
CA LEU A 128 2.48 -14.97 14.20
C LEU A 128 0.98 -14.76 14.46
N SER A 129 0.58 -13.51 14.69
CA SER A 129 -0.82 -13.15 14.87
C SER A 129 -1.58 -13.18 13.53
N ARG A 130 -2.89 -13.43 13.58
CA ARG A 130 -3.74 -13.44 12.36
C ARG A 130 -3.71 -12.10 11.59
N PRO A 131 -3.71 -10.93 12.26
CA PRO A 131 -3.54 -9.64 11.59
C PRO A 131 -2.23 -9.52 10.80
N GLU A 132 -1.11 -9.92 11.39
CA GLU A 132 0.21 -9.89 10.72
C GLU A 132 0.24 -10.80 9.50
N LEU A 133 -0.31 -12.01 9.61
CA LEU A 133 -0.43 -12.97 8.52
C LEU A 133 -1.25 -12.43 7.34
N LEU A 134 -2.37 -11.75 7.63
CA LEU A 134 -3.23 -11.18 6.60
C LEU A 134 -2.60 -9.96 5.94
N VAL A 135 -1.95 -9.09 6.72
CA VAL A 135 -1.19 -7.95 6.20
C VAL A 135 -0.02 -8.41 5.34
N ALA A 136 0.73 -9.43 5.79
CA ALA A 136 1.85 -10.01 5.02
C ALA A 136 1.39 -10.64 3.70
N SER A 137 0.26 -11.37 3.69
CA SER A 137 -0.31 -11.92 2.46
C SER A 137 -0.76 -10.80 1.49
N SER A 138 -1.42 -9.76 2.03
CA SER A 138 -1.84 -8.59 1.25
C SER A 138 -0.64 -7.83 0.67
N ALA A 139 0.46 -7.71 1.41
CA ALA A 139 1.69 -7.08 0.95
C ALA A 139 2.37 -7.87 -0.18
N ASN A 140 2.32 -9.21 -0.13
CA ASN A 140 2.89 -10.07 -1.16
C ASN A 140 2.07 -10.07 -2.46
N ILE A 141 0.74 -10.09 -2.38
CA ILE A 141 -0.14 -10.17 -3.55
C ILE A 141 -0.45 -8.79 -4.12
N GLY A 142 -0.94 -7.89 -3.27
CA GLY A 142 -1.43 -6.56 -3.64
C GLY A 142 -0.39 -5.45 -3.46
N GLY A 143 0.80 -5.76 -2.94
CA GLY A 143 1.85 -4.80 -2.65
C GLY A 143 1.66 -4.03 -1.34
N PRO A 144 2.68 -3.25 -0.93
CA PRO A 144 2.70 -2.56 0.37
C PRO A 144 1.57 -1.54 0.54
N ALA A 145 1.16 -0.88 -0.54
CA ALA A 145 0.06 0.08 -0.51
C ALA A 145 -1.30 -0.57 -0.17
N THR A 146 -1.55 -1.78 -0.68
CA THR A 146 -2.77 -2.55 -0.40
C THR A 146 -2.75 -3.13 1.02
N ALA A 147 -1.56 -3.49 1.52
CA ALA A 147 -1.40 -3.94 2.89
C ALA A 147 -1.64 -2.82 3.91
N SER A 148 -1.13 -1.62 3.64
CA SER A 148 -1.35 -0.43 4.46
C SER A 148 -2.82 -0.01 4.49
N SER A 149 -3.49 0.00 3.33
CA SER A 149 -4.92 0.33 3.27
C SER A 149 -5.77 -0.71 4.02
N LEU A 150 -5.43 -2.00 3.92
CA LEU A 150 -6.08 -3.07 4.69
C LEU A 150 -5.86 -2.90 6.20
N ALA A 151 -4.63 -2.61 6.64
CA ALA A 151 -4.33 -2.34 8.04
C ALA A 151 -5.11 -1.12 8.57
N SER A 152 -5.25 -0.07 7.77
CA SER A 152 -6.07 1.10 8.13
C SER A 152 -7.56 0.79 8.20
N ALA A 153 -8.10 0.06 7.21
CA ALA A 153 -9.51 -0.32 7.18
C ALA A 153 -9.92 -1.24 8.35
N LYS A 154 -8.96 -2.00 8.92
CA LYS A 154 -9.19 -2.87 10.08
C LYS A 154 -8.78 -2.25 11.42
N GLY A 155 -8.31 -1.00 11.45
CA GLY A 155 -7.89 -0.33 12.68
C GLY A 155 -6.61 -0.92 13.29
N TRP A 156 -5.76 -1.56 12.49
CA TRP A 156 -4.50 -2.15 12.93
C TRP A 156 -3.35 -1.14 12.81
N ASP A 157 -3.41 -0.06 13.59
CA ASP A 157 -2.45 1.07 13.50
C ASP A 157 -0.98 0.65 13.70
N GLN A 158 -0.75 -0.37 14.53
CA GLN A 158 0.58 -0.91 14.77
C GLN A 158 1.17 -1.65 13.55
N LEU A 159 0.31 -2.10 12.64
CA LEU A 159 0.71 -2.84 11.43
C LEU A 159 0.77 -1.96 10.18
N LYS A 160 0.30 -0.71 10.22
CA LYS A 160 0.38 0.23 9.08
C LYS A 160 1.81 0.47 8.61
N ARG A 161 2.74 0.70 9.55
CA ARG A 161 4.14 1.02 9.23
C ARG A 161 4.95 -0.19 8.77
N PRO A 162 4.85 -1.37 9.41
CA PRO A 162 5.51 -2.57 8.91
C PRO A 162 4.93 -3.10 7.59
N ALA A 163 3.72 -2.69 7.23
CA ALA A 163 3.06 -3.08 5.97
C ALA A 163 3.56 -2.30 4.75
N LEU A 164 4.20 -1.13 4.96
CA LEU A 164 4.71 -0.23 3.92
C LEU A 164 6.17 -0.55 3.59
#